data_AF-A0A7S0HYX5-F1
#
_entry.id   AF-A0A7S0HYX5-F1
#
_cell.length_a   1.000
_cell.length_b   1.000
_cell.length_c   1.000
_cell.angle_alpha   90.00
_cell.angle_beta   90.00
_cell.angle_gamma   90.00
#
_symmetry.space_group_name_H-M   'P 1'
#
loop_
_entity.id
_entity.type
_entity.pdbx_description
1 polymer ?
#
loop_
_entity_poly.entity_id
_entity_poly.type
_entity_poly.pdbx_seq_one_letter_code
_entity_poly.pdbx_strand_id
1 'polypeptide(L)'
;RRDTWPDESVRAQWRALEDFQAQGGARSLAVSNFSPARLDAIVLEEGRRARPTVNQLPYCVGYHDPTIILANARRGVHVQAWSPLGSGQLTRYLRDAPETKQAC
;
A
#
# COMPACT_ATOMS: atom_id res chain seq x y z
N ARG A 1 -1.43 -3.74 12.54
CA ARG A 1 -1.73 -5.17 12.26
C ARG A 1 -1.89 -5.30 10.75
N ARG A 2 -0.82 -5.62 10.01
CA ARG A 2 -0.92 -5.96 8.58
C ARG A 2 -1.33 -7.44 8.55
N ASP A 3 -2.16 -7.85 7.59
CA ASP A 3 -2.43 -9.27 7.30
C ASP A 3 -3.31 -10.06 8.28
N THR A 4 -4.30 -9.41 8.89
CA THR A 4 -5.26 -10.09 9.78
C THR A 4 -6.39 -10.82 9.07
N TRP A 5 -6.60 -10.53 7.79
CA TRP A 5 -7.68 -11.11 7.01
C TRP A 5 -7.22 -12.41 6.34
N PRO A 6 -8.08 -13.43 6.21
CA PRO A 6 -7.76 -14.61 5.41
C PRO A 6 -7.53 -14.24 3.94
N ASP A 7 -6.56 -14.88 3.29
CA ASP A 7 -6.23 -14.60 1.88
C ASP A 7 -7.43 -14.82 0.96
N GLU A 8 -8.29 -15.79 1.27
CA GLU A 8 -9.50 -16.06 0.50
C GLU A 8 -10.47 -14.87 0.50
N SER A 9 -10.63 -14.22 1.66
CA SER A 9 -11.48 -13.02 1.76
C SER A 9 -10.90 -11.86 0.94
N VAL A 10 -9.58 -11.72 0.91
CA VAL A 10 -8.90 -10.68 0.14
C VAL A 10 -9.00 -10.95 -1.37
N ARG A 11 -8.81 -12.20 -1.81
CA ARG A 11 -9.01 -12.60 -3.21
C ARG A 11 -10.44 -12.38 -3.67
N ALA A 12 -11.42 -12.78 -2.87
CA ALA A 12 -12.84 -12.58 -3.19
C ALA A 12 -13.19 -11.09 -3.39
N GLN A 13 -12.68 -10.22 -2.50
CA GLN A 13 -12.84 -8.77 -2.66
C GLN A 13 -12.13 -8.24 -3.91
N TRP A 14 -10.91 -8.72 -4.19
CA TRP A 14 -10.16 -8.30 -5.37
C TRP A 14 -10.89 -8.67 -6.67
N ARG A 15 -11.42 -9.90 -6.77
CA ARG A 15 -12.23 -10.33 -7.94
C ARG A 15 -13.43 -9.42 -8.18
N ALA A 16 -14.14 -9.03 -7.11
CA ALA A 16 -15.25 -8.08 -7.20
C ALA A 16 -14.81 -6.69 -7.70
N LEU A 17 -13.63 -6.22 -7.28
CA LEU A 17 -13.06 -4.97 -7.79
C LEU A 17 -12.66 -5.08 -9.26
N GLU A 18 -12.14 -6.23 -9.69
CA GLU A 18 -11.84 -6.49 -11.10
C GLU A 18 -13.11 -6.48 -11.97
N ASP A 19 -14.22 -7.05 -11.48
CA ASP A 19 -15.52 -6.97 -12.18
C ASP A 19 -16.00 -5.53 -12.29
N PHE A 20 -15.90 -4.76 -11.20
CA PHE A 20 -16.25 -3.34 -11.19
C PHE A 20 -15.41 -2.53 -12.18
N GLN A 21 -14.11 -2.81 -12.28
CA GLN A 21 -13.23 -2.20 -13.27
C GLN A 21 -13.63 -2.59 -14.70
N ALA A 22 -13.92 -3.87 -14.95
CA ALA A 22 -14.33 -4.37 -16.26
C ALA A 22 -15.64 -3.75 -16.75
N GLN A 23 -16.53 -3.38 -15.83
CA GLN A 23 -17.78 -2.65 -16.10
C GLN A 23 -17.57 -1.13 -16.28
N GLY A 24 -16.32 -0.65 -16.25
CA GLY A 24 -15.99 0.78 -16.42
C GLY A 24 -16.15 1.62 -15.16
N GLY A 25 -16.38 1.00 -13.99
CA GLY A 25 -16.58 1.71 -12.72
C GLY A 25 -15.31 2.37 -12.17
N ALA A 26 -14.14 1.91 -12.59
CA ALA A 26 -12.85 2.52 -12.26
C ALA A 26 -11.87 2.40 -13.43
N ARG A 27 -10.96 3.37 -13.55
CA ARG A 27 -9.84 3.29 -14.52
C ARG A 27 -8.73 2.36 -14.03
N SER A 28 -8.49 2.30 -12.72
CA SER A 28 -7.41 1.54 -12.09
C SER A 28 -7.79 1.09 -10.69
N LEU A 29 -7.21 -0.02 -10.25
CA LEU A 29 -7.38 -0.57 -8.91
C LEU A 29 -6.09 -0.40 -8.10
N ALA A 30 -6.23 -0.15 -6.80
CA ALA A 30 -5.12 0.05 -5.87
C ALA A 30 -5.45 -0.61 -4.52
N VAL A 31 -4.42 -0.81 -3.70
CA VAL A 31 -4.54 -1.33 -2.34
C VAL A 31 -3.88 -0.38 -1.33
N SER A 32 -4.11 -0.62 -0.05
CA SER A 32 -3.50 0.16 1.04
C SER A 32 -3.08 -0.77 2.16
N ASN A 33 -1.88 -0.55 2.68
CA ASN A 33 -1.29 -1.28 3.81
C ASN A 33 -1.06 -2.78 3.55
N PHE A 34 -0.89 -3.21 2.29
CA PHE A 34 -0.60 -4.60 1.96
C PHE A 34 0.87 -4.92 2.17
N SER A 35 1.16 -6.06 2.80
CA SER A 35 2.51 -6.63 2.83
C SER A 35 2.88 -7.29 1.49
N PRO A 36 4.16 -7.63 1.26
CA PRO A 36 4.56 -8.39 0.09
C PRO A 36 3.82 -9.73 -0.07
N ALA A 37 3.60 -10.46 1.03
CA ALA A 37 2.86 -11.72 1.03
C ALA A 37 1.38 -11.50 0.68
N ARG A 38 0.79 -10.43 1.20
CA ARG A 38 -0.58 -10.04 0.88
C ARG A 38 -0.76 -9.64 -0.58
N LEU A 39 0.23 -8.96 -1.15
CA LEU A 39 0.24 -8.68 -2.59
C LEU A 39 0.36 -9.96 -3.40
N ASP A 40 1.17 -10.93 -2.98
CA ASP A 40 1.27 -12.22 -3.67
C ASP A 40 -0.07 -12.94 -3.73
N ALA A 41 -0.88 -12.85 -2.67
CA ALA A 41 -2.19 -13.49 -2.63
C ALA A 41 -3.14 -13.06 -3.77
N ILE A 42 -2.98 -11.84 -4.30
CA ILE A 42 -3.79 -11.32 -5.43
C ILE A 42 -2.99 -11.22 -6.73
N VAL A 43 -1.68 -11.00 -6.67
CA VAL A 43 -0.82 -10.86 -7.85
C VAL A 43 -0.47 -12.22 -8.45
N LEU A 44 -0.34 -13.27 -7.65
CA LEU A 44 -0.01 -14.61 -8.15
C LEU A 44 -1.25 -15.48 -8.35
N GLU A 45 -2.44 -14.95 -8.10
CA GLU A 45 -3.70 -15.65 -8.34
C GLU A 45 -3.88 -15.98 -9.83
N GLU A 46 -4.25 -17.23 -10.12
CA GLU A 46 -4.57 -17.68 -11.47
C GLU A 46 -5.88 -17.03 -11.95
N GLY A 47 -5.90 -16.58 -13.20
CA GLY A 47 -7.08 -15.92 -13.78
C GLY A 47 -7.28 -14.46 -13.37
N ARG A 48 -6.35 -13.85 -12.62
CA ARG A 48 -6.45 -12.40 -12.31
C ARG A 48 -6.49 -11.57 -13.59
N ARG A 49 -7.31 -10.52 -13.58
CA ARG A 49 -7.49 -9.60 -14.73
C ARG A 49 -6.73 -8.29 -14.54
N ALA A 50 -6.51 -7.87 -13.30
CA ALA A 50 -5.83 -6.62 -12.98
C ALA A 50 -4.74 -6.82 -11.93
N ARG A 51 -3.71 -5.98 -12.00
CA ARG A 51 -2.72 -5.81 -10.94
C ARG A 51 -3.02 -4.49 -10.21
N PRO A 52 -2.83 -4.42 -8.88
CA PRO A 52 -2.91 -3.14 -8.19
C PRO A 52 -1.84 -2.20 -8.74
N THR A 53 -2.23 -0.99 -9.14
CA THR A 53 -1.29 0.02 -9.65
C THR A 53 -0.47 0.63 -8.53
N VAL A 54 -1.08 0.76 -7.34
CA VAL A 54 -0.52 1.41 -6.17
C VAL A 54 -0.78 0.58 -4.91
N ASN A 55 0.17 0.59 -3.99
CA ASN A 55 0.01 0.23 -2.59
C ASN A 55 0.31 1.45 -1.72
N GLN A 56 -0.72 1.97 -1.04
CA GLN A 56 -0.58 3.13 -0.17
C GLN A 56 -0.03 2.69 1.21
N LEU A 57 1.08 3.29 1.66
CA LEU A 57 1.80 2.87 2.87
C LEU A 57 2.07 4.03 3.84
N PRO A 58 2.21 3.78 5.16
CA PRO A 58 2.49 4.78 6.20
C PRO A 58 3.94 5.24 6.13
N TYR A 59 4.29 5.92 5.05
CA TYR A 59 5.61 6.50 4.85
C TYR A 59 5.51 8.01 4.97
N CYS A 60 6.54 8.59 5.56
CA CYS A 60 6.64 10.01 5.80
C CYS A 60 8.08 10.47 5.59
N VAL A 61 8.28 11.78 5.58
CA VAL A 61 9.62 12.36 5.58
C VAL A 61 10.37 11.84 6.82
N GLY A 62 11.48 11.14 6.60
CA GLY A 62 12.29 10.53 7.66
C GLY A 62 11.99 9.06 7.96
N TYR A 63 10.94 8.48 7.38
CA TYR A 63 10.64 7.05 7.54
C TYR A 63 10.08 6.40 6.27
N HIS A 64 10.81 5.42 5.76
CA HIS A 64 10.34 4.46 4.77
C HIS A 64 11.14 3.16 4.90
N ASP A 65 10.59 2.08 4.34
CA ASP A 65 11.31 0.80 4.25
C ASP A 65 11.67 0.52 2.78
N PRO A 66 12.94 0.64 2.38
CA PRO A 66 13.37 0.42 1.00
C PRO A 66 13.16 -1.03 0.54
N THR A 67 13.17 -1.99 1.46
CA THR A 67 12.97 -3.41 1.12
C THR A 67 11.53 -3.68 0.69
N ILE A 68 10.57 -3.03 1.36
CA ILE A 68 9.14 -3.11 1.00
C ILE A 68 8.86 -2.35 -0.30
N ILE A 69 9.50 -1.20 -0.52
CA ILE A 69 9.40 -0.48 -1.80
C ILE A 69 9.87 -1.36 -2.95
N LEU A 70 11.04 -2.00 -2.81
CA LEU A 70 11.56 -2.92 -3.82
C LEU A 70 10.65 -4.15 -4.01
N ALA A 71 10.07 -4.68 -2.94
CA ALA A 71 9.14 -5.79 -3.02
C ALA A 71 7.85 -5.43 -3.79
N ASN A 72 7.31 -4.23 -3.61
CA ASN A 72 6.19 -3.71 -4.39
C ASN A 72 6.60 -3.54 -5.86
N ALA A 73 7.75 -2.92 -6.12
CA ALA A 73 8.25 -2.69 -7.47
C ALA A 73 8.45 -3.99 -8.28
N ARG A 74 8.98 -5.05 -7.65
CA ARG A 74 9.12 -6.39 -8.27
C ARG A 74 7.78 -6.99 -8.74
N ARG A 75 6.66 -6.56 -8.16
CA ARG A 75 5.30 -7.00 -8.52
C ARG A 75 4.62 -6.08 -9.54
N GLY A 76 5.29 -4.99 -9.94
CA GLY A 76 4.73 -3.93 -10.79
C GLY A 76 3.79 -2.98 -10.04
N VAL A 77 3.96 -2.85 -8.72
CA VAL A 77 3.10 -2.01 -7.86
C VAL A 77 3.88 -0.80 -7.37
N HIS A 78 3.35 0.40 -7.59
CA HIS A 78 3.96 1.63 -7.07
C HIS A 78 3.63 1.82 -5.60
N VAL A 79 4.56 2.40 -4.84
CA VAL A 79 4.29 2.83 -3.47
C VAL A 79 3.81 4.27 -3.46
N GLN A 80 2.71 4.54 -2.76
CA GLN A 80 2.24 5.89 -2.47
C GLN A 80 2.27 6.12 -0.96
N ALA A 81 2.91 7.19 -0.50
CA ALA A 81 2.91 7.56 0.91
C ALA A 81 1.56 8.14 1.35
N TRP A 82 1.08 7.76 2.54
CA TRP A 82 -0.01 8.46 3.24
C TRP A 82 0.50 9.05 4.56
N SER A 83 -0.14 10.13 5.01
CA SER A 83 0.34 10.98 6.12
C SER A 83 1.82 11.39 5.97
N PRO A 84 2.24 11.95 4.82
CA PRO A 84 3.65 12.17 4.49
C PRO A 84 4.37 13.13 5.46
N LEU A 85 3.62 13.94 6.22
CA LEU A 85 4.13 14.86 7.25
C LEU A 85 4.01 14.29 8.68
N GLY A 86 3.93 12.97 8.82
CA GLY A 86 3.86 12.29 10.13
C GLY A 86 2.63 12.68 10.93
N SER A 87 1.47 12.82 10.29
CA SER A 87 0.22 13.29 10.92
C SER A 87 0.39 14.64 11.65
N GLY A 88 1.23 15.53 11.09
CA GLY A 88 1.53 16.86 11.64
C GLY A 88 2.67 16.87 12.66
N GLN A 89 3.26 15.72 13.01
CA GLN A 89 4.43 15.70 13.89
C GLN A 89 5.62 16.41 13.24
N LEU A 90 5.89 16.17 11.95
CA LEU A 90 6.97 16.84 11.22
C LEU A 90 6.87 18.37 11.27
N THR A 91 5.67 18.91 11.17
CA THR A 91 5.43 20.36 11.26
C THR A 91 5.63 20.92 12.66
N ARG A 92 5.45 20.10 13.71
CA ARG A 92 5.78 20.48 15.09
C ARG A 92 7.30 20.41 15.34
N TYR A 93 7.99 19.43 14.76
CA TYR A 93 9.46 19.31 14.85
C TYR A 93 10.21 20.53 14.32
N LEU A 94 9.76 21.10 13.20
CA LEU A 94 10.36 22.32 12.64
C LEU A 94 10.16 23.56 13.54
N ARG A 95 9.29 23.48 14.54
CA ARG A 95 9.04 24.57 15.50
C ARG A 95 9.88 24.44 16.77
N ASP A 96 10.16 23.21 17.23
CA ASP A 96 10.58 22.95 18.63
C ASP A 96 11.91 22.14 18.83
N ALA A 97 12.70 21.83 17.79
CA ALA A 97 14.07 21.24 17.83
C ALA A 97 14.23 19.73 18.22
N PRO A 98 15.44 19.09 18.19
CA PRO A 98 15.94 18.28 17.06
C PRO A 98 16.07 16.76 17.32
N GLU A 99 15.63 16.24 18.47
CA GLU A 99 15.96 14.87 18.88
C GLU A 99 14.73 13.97 18.99
N THR A 100 14.30 13.34 17.89
CA THR A 100 13.66 12.01 17.91
C THR A 100 13.53 11.46 16.49
N LYS A 101 14.32 10.43 16.17
CA LYS A 101 14.19 9.65 14.93
C LYS A 101 13.08 8.60 15.06
N GLN A 102 11.81 8.99 15.17
CA GLN A 102 10.68 8.10 14.84
C GLN A 102 9.36 8.87 14.79
N ALA A 103 9.11 9.56 13.68
CA ALA A 103 7.85 10.31 13.51
C ALA A 103 7.11 9.90 12.24
N CYS A 104 6.98 8.58 12.09
CA CYS A 104 5.83 7.87 11.57
C CYS A 104 5.37 6.94 12.71
#